data_AF-A0A8I1S2D4-F1
#
_entry.id   AF-A0A8I1S2D4-F1
#
_cell.length_a   1.000
_cell.length_b   1.000
_cell.length_c   1.000
_cell.angle_alpha   90.00
_cell.angle_beta   90.00
_cell.angle_gamma   90.00
#
_symmetry.space_group_name_H-M   'P 1'
#
loop_
_entity.id
_entity.type
_entity.pdbx_description
1 polymer ?
#
loop_
_entity_poly.entity_id
_entity_poly.type
_entity_poly.pdbx_seq_one_letter_code
_entity_poly.pdbx_strand_id
1 'polypeptide(L)'
;MSHDRYLIERVTDTVLALPGNGTVVHRPGGVEQYLADRRAVASAGDAGLRPVGAAAQAAVGSGAEGTGGTGDSGDIGGAATAASAGPGQAELRQLRKELQRSEKRLESLRRKQSGLHDKLAAVGADYAAAAELNDQLRALQDELDATEAEWLEIAERLEG
;
A
#
# COMPACT_ATOMS: atom_id res chain seq x y z
N MET A 1 10.19 8.01 7.11
CA MET A 1 9.79 9.44 7.12
C MET A 1 9.22 9.74 5.75
N SER A 2 7.90 9.89 5.63
CA SER A 2 7.26 10.25 4.36
C SER A 2 7.46 11.74 4.10
N HIS A 3 7.89 12.09 2.88
CA HIS A 3 8.18 13.46 2.46
C HIS A 3 6.91 14.32 2.44
N ASP A 4 5.80 13.72 2.01
CA ASP A 4 4.49 14.37 1.89
C ASP A 4 3.92 14.77 3.24
N ARG A 5 4.19 13.96 4.28
CA ARG A 5 3.78 14.29 5.64
C ARG A 5 4.50 15.52 6.15
N TYR A 6 5.80 15.64 5.86
CA TYR A 6 6.57 16.83 6.22
C TYR A 6 6.06 18.08 5.51
N LEU A 7 5.69 17.94 4.23
CA LEU A 7 5.11 19.04 3.46
C LEU A 7 3.74 19.48 4.03
N ILE A 8 2.83 18.54 4.29
CA ILE A 8 1.49 18.81 4.83
C ILE A 8 1.59 19.44 6.23
N GLU A 9 2.46 18.96 7.10
CA GLU A 9 2.60 19.53 8.45
C GLU A 9 3.19 20.95 8.46
N ARG A 10 3.84 21.37 7.38
CA ARG A 10 4.54 22.67 7.29
C ARG A 10 3.78 23.72 6.48
N VAL A 11 2.96 23.31 5.51
CA VAL A 11 2.25 24.22 4.60
C VAL A 11 0.78 24.40 5.00
N THR A 12 0.20 23.45 5.74
CA THR A 12 -1.23 23.50 6.08
C THR A 12 -1.43 23.92 7.53
N ASP A 13 -2.31 24.90 7.74
CA ASP A 13 -2.69 25.37 9.07
C ASP A 13 -3.76 24.50 9.75
N THR A 14 -4.50 23.71 8.96
CA THR A 14 -5.64 22.92 9.45
C THR A 14 -5.73 21.60 8.69
N VAL A 15 -5.85 20.49 9.44
CA VAL A 15 -6.02 19.15 8.87
C VAL A 15 -7.42 18.64 9.20
N LEU A 16 -8.16 18.27 8.17
CA LEU A 16 -9.51 17.69 8.28
C LEU A 16 -9.47 16.21 7.86
N ALA A 17 -10.19 15.36 8.59
CA ALA A 17 -10.31 13.93 8.31
C ALA A 17 -11.76 13.56 7.96
N LEU A 18 -11.91 12.59 7.06
CA LEU A 18 -13.18 11.98 6.68
C LEU A 18 -13.16 10.50 7.08
N PRO A 19 -13.69 10.12 8.26
CA PRO A 19 -13.63 8.75 8.76
C PRO A 19 -14.64 7.79 8.12
N GLY A 20 -15.31 8.18 7.02
CA GLY A 20 -16.22 7.31 6.24
C GLY A 20 -17.68 7.28 6.71
N ASN A 21 -18.02 7.94 7.81
CA ASN A 21 -19.40 8.08 8.32
C ASN A 21 -20.14 9.31 7.74
N GLY A 22 -19.62 9.90 6.67
CA GLY A 22 -20.16 11.13 6.07
C GLY A 22 -19.91 12.41 6.88
N THR A 23 -19.14 12.35 7.98
CA THR A 23 -18.77 13.53 8.76
C THR A 23 -17.35 14.00 8.44
N VAL A 24 -17.10 15.30 8.61
CA VAL A 24 -15.76 15.89 8.55
C VAL A 24 -15.34 16.25 9.96
N VAL A 25 -14.14 15.85 10.36
CA VAL A 25 -13.65 16.09 11.72
C VAL A 25 -12.27 16.71 11.69
N HIS A 26 -12.09 17.79 12.46
CA HIS A 26 -10.80 18.45 12.60
C HIS A 26 -9.79 17.56 13.36
N ARG A 27 -8.52 17.59 12.94
CA ARG A 27 -7.40 16.86 13.53
C ARG A 27 -6.27 17.82 13.90
N PRO A 28 -6.31 18.38 15.13
CA PRO A 28 -5.27 19.33 15.57
C PRO A 28 -3.89 18.68 15.72
N GLY A 29 -3.81 17.36 15.89
CA GLY A 29 -2.56 16.59 15.86
C GLY A 29 -2.10 16.20 14.46
N GLY A 30 -2.67 16.81 13.43
CA GLY A 30 -2.25 16.63 12.04
C GLY A 30 -2.42 15.22 11.51
N VAL A 31 -1.56 14.86 10.55
CA VAL A 31 -1.62 13.58 9.84
C VAL A 31 -1.28 12.40 10.76
N GLU A 32 -0.38 12.57 11.74
CA GLU A 32 -0.03 11.49 12.68
C GLU A 32 -1.23 11.07 13.54
N GLN A 33 -2.00 12.05 14.04
CA GLN A 33 -3.21 11.76 14.79
C GLN A 33 -4.23 11.01 13.93
N TYR A 34 -4.44 11.43 12.68
CA TYR A 34 -5.33 10.73 11.77
C TYR A 34 -4.91 9.27 11.53
N LEU A 35 -3.61 9.01 11.32
CA LEU A 35 -3.10 7.65 11.14
C LEU A 35 -3.22 6.81 12.41
N ALA A 36 -3.01 7.40 13.58
CA ALA A 36 -3.20 6.73 14.86
C ALA A 36 -4.68 6.33 15.08
N ASP A 37 -5.62 7.24 14.84
CA ASP A 37 -7.05 6.97 14.91
C ASP A 37 -7.45 5.84 13.95
N ARG A 38 -6.94 5.87 12.71
CA ARG A 38 -7.24 4.85 11.69
C ARG A 38 -6.68 3.48 12.09
N ARG A 39 -5.49 3.42 12.68
CA ARG A 39 -4.92 2.19 13.26
C ARG A 39 -5.79 1.67 14.41
N ALA A 40 -6.23 2.54 15.31
CA ALA A 40 -7.07 2.17 16.45
C ALA A 40 -8.43 1.59 16.02
N VAL A 41 -9.08 2.20 15.01
CA VAL A 41 -10.34 1.70 14.44
C VAL A 41 -10.14 0.36 13.73
N ALA A 42 -9.05 0.19 12.99
CA ALA A 42 -8.71 -1.08 12.34
C ALA A 42 -8.46 -2.20 13.37
N SER A 43 -7.74 -1.90 14.47
CA SER A 43 -7.51 -2.85 15.57
C SER A 43 -8.78 -3.16 16.38
N ALA A 44 -9.74 -2.24 16.45
CA ALA A 44 -11.04 -2.49 17.09
C ALA A 44 -11.94 -3.41 16.25
N GLY A 45 -11.84 -3.35 14.91
CA GLY A 45 -12.52 -4.28 14.00
C GLY A 45 -11.98 -5.71 14.06
N ASP A 46 -10.69 -5.87 14.37
CA ASP A 46 -10.02 -7.17 14.53
C ASP A 46 -10.28 -7.81 15.91
N ALA A 47 -10.48 -7.00 16.95
CA ALA A 47 -10.82 -7.48 18.30
C ALA A 47 -12.24 -8.06 18.44
N GLY A 48 -13.08 -7.94 17.40
CA GLY A 48 -14.49 -8.38 17.38
C GLY A 48 -14.73 -9.84 16.97
N LEU A 49 -13.71 -10.58 16.52
CA LEU A 49 -13.83 -12.02 16.22
C LEU A 49 -12.92 -12.85 17.14
N ARG A 50 -13.26 -12.92 18.44
CA ARG A 50 -12.86 -14.08 19.25
C ARG A 50 -13.98 -15.11 19.18
N PRO A 51 -13.75 -16.31 18.62
CA PRO A 51 -14.71 -17.39 18.75
C PRO A 51 -14.85 -17.74 20.24
N VAL A 52 -16.07 -17.61 20.76
CA VAL A 52 -16.49 -18.25 22.00
C VAL A 52 -16.44 -19.75 21.77
N GLY A 53 -15.62 -20.44 22.54
CA GLY A 53 -15.68 -21.89 22.70
C GLY A 53 -14.38 -22.61 22.36
N ALA A 54 -13.50 -22.75 23.35
CA ALA A 54 -12.67 -23.95 23.51
C ALA A 54 -12.01 -23.93 24.89
N ALA A 55 -12.79 -24.24 25.93
CA ALA A 55 -12.26 -24.79 27.17
C ALA A 55 -12.63 -26.27 27.22
N ALA A 56 -11.59 -27.11 27.21
CA ALA A 56 -11.48 -28.46 27.77
C ALA A 56 -12.58 -29.50 27.48
N GLN A 57 -12.19 -30.57 26.77
CA GLN A 57 -11.88 -31.85 27.44
C GLN A 57 -11.25 -32.88 26.50
N ALA A 58 -10.27 -33.59 27.05
CA ALA A 58 -9.68 -34.81 26.51
C ALA A 58 -10.53 -36.02 26.95
N ALA A 59 -10.69 -37.00 26.05
CA ALA A 59 -10.40 -38.42 26.24
C ALA A 59 -11.31 -39.35 25.40
N VAL A 60 -10.63 -40.28 24.73
CA VAL A 60 -10.97 -41.69 24.43
C VAL A 60 -12.09 -42.02 23.44
N GLY A 61 -11.73 -42.82 22.42
CA GLY A 61 -12.68 -43.57 21.59
C GLY A 61 -12.10 -44.00 20.23
N SER A 62 -11.39 -45.12 20.22
CA SER A 62 -10.90 -45.82 19.03
C SER A 62 -12.03 -46.55 18.28
N GLY A 63 -11.96 -46.66 16.95
CA GLY A 63 -12.73 -47.67 16.20
C GLY A 63 -13.10 -47.38 14.74
N ALA A 64 -12.33 -47.99 13.83
CA ALA A 64 -12.73 -48.72 12.61
C ALA A 64 -13.58 -48.05 11.48
N GLU A 65 -12.87 -47.86 10.37
CA GLU A 65 -13.17 -48.25 8.97
C GLU A 65 -14.60 -48.64 8.53
N GLY A 66 -15.01 -48.07 7.39
CA GLY A 66 -16.18 -48.53 6.62
C GLY A 66 -16.25 -47.84 5.25
N THR A 67 -15.87 -48.59 4.22
CA THR A 67 -15.73 -48.23 2.80
C THR A 67 -17.06 -48.10 2.06
N GLY A 68 -17.10 -47.23 1.05
CA GLY A 68 -17.83 -47.49 -0.21
C GLY A 68 -19.12 -46.71 -0.46
N GLY A 69 -19.18 -46.05 -1.63
CA GLY A 69 -20.43 -45.49 -2.17
C GLY A 69 -20.24 -44.44 -3.25
N THR A 70 -19.75 -44.87 -4.43
CA THR A 70 -19.65 -44.05 -5.65
C THR A 70 -20.96 -44.14 -6.45
N GLY A 71 -21.34 -43.03 -7.09
CA GLY A 71 -22.44 -42.92 -8.07
C GLY A 71 -23.50 -41.93 -7.59
N ASP A 72 -23.98 -40.96 -8.35
CA ASP A 72 -23.92 -40.72 -9.80
C ASP A 72 -24.48 -39.29 -10.04
N SER A 73 -24.07 -38.69 -11.17
CA SER A 73 -24.72 -37.63 -11.95
C SER A 73 -25.60 -36.60 -11.22
N GLY A 74 -25.27 -35.32 -11.17
CA GLY A 74 -24.92 -34.49 -12.32
C GLY A 74 -26.05 -33.49 -12.50
N ASP A 75 -25.79 -32.22 -12.21
CA ASP A 75 -26.65 -31.12 -12.65
C ASP A 75 -25.90 -29.78 -12.57
N ILE A 76 -25.72 -29.20 -13.75
CA ILE A 76 -25.63 -27.77 -14.12
C ILE A 76 -24.98 -26.76 -13.15
N GLY A 77 -23.87 -26.22 -13.65
CA GLY A 77 -23.99 -24.88 -14.25
C GLY A 77 -24.42 -23.77 -13.31
N GLY A 78 -23.57 -23.44 -12.35
CA GLY A 78 -23.58 -22.16 -11.64
C GLY A 78 -22.55 -21.19 -12.22
N ALA A 79 -22.65 -20.86 -13.50
CA ALA A 79 -22.08 -19.61 -13.99
C ALA A 79 -22.86 -18.44 -13.38
N ALA A 80 -22.15 -17.34 -13.11
CA ALA A 80 -22.63 -16.09 -12.54
C ALA A 80 -22.83 -16.08 -11.02
N THR A 81 -21.73 -15.90 -10.28
CA THR A 81 -21.72 -14.76 -9.38
C THR A 81 -21.25 -13.55 -10.18
N ALA A 82 -22.20 -12.63 -10.30
CA ALA A 82 -22.12 -11.25 -10.77
C ALA A 82 -20.70 -10.67 -10.88
N ALA A 83 -20.48 -10.02 -12.02
CA ALA A 83 -19.40 -9.08 -12.29
C ALA A 83 -19.03 -8.29 -11.03
N SER A 84 -17.85 -8.59 -10.50
CA SER A 84 -17.17 -7.68 -9.58
C SER A 84 -16.86 -6.44 -10.41
N ALA A 85 -17.40 -5.29 -10.02
CA ALA A 85 -17.08 -4.00 -10.63
C ALA A 85 -15.66 -3.53 -10.25
N GLY A 86 -14.72 -4.45 -10.06
CA GLY A 86 -13.35 -4.22 -9.62
C GLY A 86 -12.40 -5.26 -10.20
N PRO A 87 -11.08 -5.02 -10.12
CA PRO A 87 -10.06 -5.82 -10.78
C PRO A 87 -10.11 -7.29 -10.33
N GLY A 88 -9.93 -8.22 -11.26
CA GLY A 88 -9.90 -9.65 -10.93
C GLY A 88 -8.73 -10.00 -9.98
N GLN A 89 -8.81 -11.12 -9.24
CA GLN A 89 -7.75 -11.51 -8.29
C GLN A 89 -6.34 -11.62 -8.92
N ALA A 90 -6.25 -11.98 -10.20
CA ALA A 90 -4.98 -12.00 -10.94
C ALA A 90 -4.46 -10.59 -11.25
N GLU A 91 -5.37 -9.68 -11.63
CA GLU A 91 -5.09 -8.28 -11.91
C GLU A 91 -4.64 -7.54 -10.65
N LEU A 92 -5.30 -7.76 -9.52
CA LEU A 92 -4.88 -7.22 -8.21
C LEU A 92 -3.46 -7.66 -7.82
N ARG A 93 -3.07 -8.90 -8.10
CA ARG A 93 -1.70 -9.37 -7.85
C ARG A 93 -0.70 -8.69 -8.77
N GLN A 94 -1.07 -8.46 -10.02
CA GLN A 94 -0.23 -7.77 -10.99
C GLN A 94 -0.04 -6.29 -10.62
N LEU A 95 -1.12 -5.56 -10.31
CA LEU A 95 -1.08 -4.17 -9.86
C LEU A 95 -0.21 -4.01 -8.60
N ARG A 96 -0.37 -4.90 -7.60
CA ARG A 96 0.51 -4.91 -6.41
C ARG A 96 1.99 -5.09 -6.75
N LYS A 97 2.30 -5.95 -7.73
CA LYS A 97 3.68 -6.19 -8.17
C LYS A 97 4.25 -4.99 -8.93
N GLU A 98 3.43 -4.33 -9.73
CA GLU A 98 3.80 -3.10 -10.44
C GLU A 98 4.04 -1.95 -9.45
N LEU A 99 3.16 -1.77 -8.47
CA LEU A 99 3.33 -0.81 -7.39
C LEU A 99 4.66 -1.02 -6.65
N GLN A 100 4.95 -2.26 -6.24
CA GLN A 100 6.21 -2.65 -5.61
C GLN A 100 7.44 -2.40 -6.49
N ARG A 101 7.30 -2.52 -7.82
CA ARG A 101 8.38 -2.21 -8.76
C ARG A 101 8.62 -0.70 -8.81
N SER A 102 7.56 0.09 -8.89
CA SER A 102 7.65 1.56 -8.89
C SER A 102 8.26 2.08 -7.59
N GLU A 103 7.88 1.52 -6.44
CA GLU A 103 8.50 1.83 -5.13
C GLU A 103 10.01 1.59 -5.11
N LYS A 104 10.45 0.41 -5.59
CA LYS A 104 11.88 0.08 -5.69
C LYS A 104 12.62 1.01 -6.65
N ARG A 105 11.97 1.41 -7.75
CA ARG A 105 12.53 2.37 -8.71
C ARG A 105 12.70 3.74 -8.04
N LEU A 106 11.68 4.25 -7.35
CA LEU A 106 11.74 5.50 -6.59
C LEU A 106 12.87 5.47 -5.56
N GLU A 107 13.02 4.38 -4.80
CA GLU A 107 14.12 4.25 -3.84
C GLU A 107 15.50 4.32 -4.53
N SER A 108 15.65 3.63 -5.66
CA SER A 108 16.90 3.64 -6.44
C SER A 108 17.21 5.04 -6.99
N LEU A 109 16.22 5.73 -7.54
CA LEU A 109 16.37 7.10 -8.06
C LEU A 109 16.76 8.08 -6.93
N ARG A 110 16.11 8.00 -5.77
CA ARG A 110 16.45 8.80 -4.58
C ARG A 110 17.88 8.55 -4.09
N ARG A 111 18.34 7.29 -4.11
CA ARG A 111 19.74 6.95 -3.79
C ARG A 111 20.72 7.56 -4.79
N LYS A 112 20.40 7.52 -6.09
CA LYS A 112 21.23 8.17 -7.12
C LYS A 112 21.27 9.69 -6.95
N GLN A 113 20.13 10.32 -6.66
CA GLN A 113 20.03 11.76 -6.39
C GLN A 113 20.93 12.17 -5.22
N SER A 114 20.89 11.43 -4.10
CA SER A 114 21.82 11.66 -2.97
C SER A 114 23.28 11.57 -3.42
N GLY A 115 23.65 10.54 -4.19
CA GLY A 115 25.02 10.39 -4.69
C GLY A 115 25.46 11.50 -5.64
N LEU A 116 24.55 12.08 -6.43
CA LEU A 116 24.87 13.26 -7.24
C LEU A 116 25.03 14.52 -6.39
N HIS A 117 24.19 14.71 -5.36
CA HIS A 117 24.37 15.82 -4.42
C HIS A 117 25.72 15.75 -3.69
N ASP A 118 26.15 14.55 -3.28
CA ASP A 118 27.46 14.35 -2.66
C ASP A 118 28.60 14.70 -3.62
N LYS A 119 28.49 14.29 -4.89
CA LYS A 119 29.45 14.66 -5.94
C LYS A 119 29.47 16.16 -6.18
N LEU A 120 28.30 16.80 -6.23
CA LEU A 120 28.18 18.25 -6.43
C LEU A 120 28.84 19.01 -5.28
N ALA A 121 28.67 18.55 -4.04
CA ALA A 121 29.35 19.11 -2.88
C ALA A 121 30.89 18.95 -2.95
N ALA A 122 31.39 17.91 -3.61
CA ALA A 122 32.82 17.62 -3.74
C ALA A 122 33.52 18.33 -4.92
N VAL A 123 32.77 18.85 -5.91
CA VAL A 123 33.31 19.42 -7.16
C VAL A 123 34.18 20.68 -6.95
N GLY A 124 33.97 21.42 -5.86
CA GLY A 124 34.77 22.61 -5.55
C GLY A 124 34.55 23.75 -6.56
N ALA A 125 35.62 24.27 -7.16
CA ALA A 125 35.58 25.43 -8.06
C ALA A 125 35.42 25.09 -9.57
N ASP A 126 35.20 23.80 -9.91
CA ASP A 126 34.93 23.41 -11.29
C ASP A 126 33.44 23.62 -11.63
N TYR A 127 33.13 24.83 -12.09
CA TYR A 127 31.76 25.22 -12.45
C TYR A 127 31.20 24.43 -13.64
N ALA A 128 32.05 23.94 -14.55
CA ALA A 128 31.59 23.15 -15.69
C ALA A 128 31.12 21.77 -15.22
N ALA A 129 31.91 21.11 -14.35
CA ALA A 129 31.49 19.87 -13.72
C ALA A 129 30.24 20.05 -12.83
N ALA A 130 30.13 21.18 -12.11
CA ALA A 130 28.95 21.49 -11.31
C ALA A 130 27.68 21.69 -12.15
N ALA A 131 27.80 22.31 -13.33
CA ALA A 131 26.68 22.50 -14.26
C ALA A 131 26.17 21.16 -14.79
N GLU A 132 27.08 20.29 -15.23
CA GLU A 132 26.73 18.93 -15.71
C GLU A 132 26.04 18.09 -14.63
N LEU A 133 26.53 18.11 -13.39
CA LEU A 133 25.89 17.41 -12.27
C LEU A 133 24.49 17.97 -11.96
N ASN A 134 24.27 19.27 -12.10
CA ASN A 134 22.95 19.87 -11.93
C ASN A 134 21.98 19.47 -13.06
N ASP A 135 22.45 19.35 -14.29
CA ASP A 135 21.62 18.87 -15.40
C ASP A 135 21.25 17.39 -15.22
N GLN A 136 22.18 16.57 -14.72
CA GLN A 136 21.89 15.20 -14.31
C GLN A 136 20.89 15.12 -13.15
N LEU A 137 20.98 16.03 -12.17
CA LEU A 137 20.02 16.11 -11.07
C LEU A 137 18.61 16.49 -11.56
N ARG A 138 18.49 17.41 -12.51
CA ARG A 138 17.20 17.77 -13.13
C ARG A 138 16.59 16.58 -13.86
N ALA A 139 17.38 15.90 -14.69
CA ALA A 139 16.90 14.71 -15.39
C ALA A 139 16.46 13.60 -14.43
N LEU A 140 17.19 13.38 -13.33
CA LEU A 140 16.78 12.44 -12.29
C LEU A 140 15.50 12.86 -11.57
N GLN A 141 15.30 14.16 -11.35
CA GLN A 141 14.07 14.67 -10.77
C GLN A 141 12.88 14.43 -11.69
N ASP A 142 13.02 14.70 -12.99
CA ASP A 142 11.98 14.41 -13.99
C ASP A 142 11.63 12.91 -14.02
N GLU A 143 12.63 12.03 -13.94
CA GLU A 143 12.40 10.57 -13.84
C GLU A 143 11.68 10.16 -12.54
N LEU A 144 11.99 10.82 -11.42
CA LEU A 144 11.35 10.57 -10.13
C LEU A 144 9.88 10.97 -10.19
N ASP A 145 9.60 12.18 -10.67
CA ASP A 145 8.25 12.72 -10.81
C ASP A 145 7.40 11.84 -11.75
N ALA A 146 7.97 11.39 -12.87
CA ALA A 146 7.31 10.46 -13.78
C ALA A 146 7.02 9.10 -13.13
N THR A 147 7.98 8.54 -12.38
CA THR A 147 7.78 7.26 -11.68
C THR A 147 6.75 7.39 -10.56
N GLU A 148 6.67 8.54 -9.90
CA GLU A 148 5.67 8.84 -8.87
C GLU A 148 4.27 8.98 -9.46
N ALA A 149 4.13 9.64 -10.61
CA ALA A 149 2.87 9.66 -11.36
C ALA A 149 2.40 8.25 -11.74
N GLU A 150 3.29 7.40 -12.26
CA GLU A 150 2.98 5.98 -12.53
C GLU A 150 2.54 5.24 -11.26
N TRP A 151 3.22 5.48 -10.12
CA TRP A 151 2.86 4.86 -8.84
C TRP A 151 1.45 5.27 -8.38
N LEU A 152 1.10 6.55 -8.52
CA LEU A 152 -0.24 7.06 -8.19
C LEU A 152 -1.32 6.45 -9.08
N GLU A 153 -1.10 6.38 -10.39
CA GLU A 153 -2.05 5.74 -11.31
C GLU A 153 -2.29 4.26 -10.97
N ILE A 154 -1.24 3.52 -10.60
CA ILE A 154 -1.36 2.11 -10.19
C ILE A 154 -2.13 2.01 -8.86
N ALA A 155 -1.89 2.92 -7.92
CA ALA A 155 -2.58 2.94 -6.64
C ALA A 155 -4.09 3.24 -6.81
N GLU A 156 -4.44 4.20 -7.65
CA GLU A 156 -5.86 4.51 -7.99
C GLU A 156 -6.57 3.31 -8.60
N ARG A 157 -5.92 2.59 -9.52
CA ARG A 157 -6.45 1.34 -10.10
C ARG A 157 -6.60 0.20 -9.10
N LEU A 158 -5.90 0.26 -7.96
CA LEU A 158 -6.01 -0.72 -6.88
C LEU A 158 -7.16 -0.38 -5.92
N GLU A 159 -7.51 0.89 -5.79
CA GLU A 159 -8.60 1.39 -4.93
C GLU A 159 -9.98 1.36 -5.61
N GLY A 160 -10.03 1.51 -6.94
CA GLY A 160 -11.23 1.35 -7.75
C GLY A 160 -11.64 -0.11 -7.97
#